data_AF-A0A9D1RF85-F1
#
_entry.id   AF-A0A9D1RF85-F1
#
_cell.length_a   1.000
_cell.length_b   1.000
_cell.length_c   1.000
_cell.angle_alpha   90.00
_cell.angle_beta   90.00
_cell.angle_gamma   90.00
#
_symmetry.space_group_name_H-M   'P 1'
#
loop_
_entity.id
_entity.type
_entity.pdbx_description
1 polymer ?
#
loop_
_entity_poly.entity_id
_entity_poly.type
_entity_poly.pdbx_seq_one_letter_code
_entity_poly.pdbx_strand_id
1 'polypeptide(L)'
;MMNLILEALLSAVAVMLFYILLRVIYCISNKAEFHIRQEILPCLFSLYIGMLVFLLLTKNMHFYFENIEGAMFLRIFIGSSISKNLNLEPFKTILQQLGDLRQGNMQFSPLLNLLVNLILFAPMPIFIKLSNRKIGSIAAVFITFLSIVLVETIQYFTGRAADIDDVILNTVGAIIAVLIFDFIVKKRLSKKRTS
;
A
#
# COMPACT_ATOMS: atom_id res chain seq x y z
N MET A 1 -4.61 -7.26 -18.04
CA MET A 1 -3.42 -6.80 -17.29
C MET A 1 -3.09 -5.33 -17.57
N MET A 2 -3.04 -4.89 -18.83
CA MET A 2 -2.74 -3.49 -19.20
C MET A 2 -3.75 -2.47 -18.62
N ASN A 3 -5.05 -2.79 -18.62
CA ASN A 3 -6.08 -1.92 -18.03
C ASN A 3 -5.92 -1.77 -16.51
N LEU A 4 -5.54 -2.84 -15.80
CA LEU A 4 -5.35 -2.81 -14.34
C LEU A 4 -4.18 -1.88 -13.94
N ILE A 5 -3.08 -1.94 -14.68
CA ILE A 5 -1.92 -1.07 -14.44
C ILE A 5 -2.29 0.39 -14.75
N LEU A 6 -3.04 0.62 -15.83
CA LEU A 6 -3.52 1.95 -16.19
C LEU A 6 -4.45 2.52 -15.11
N GLU A 7 -5.40 1.74 -14.61
CA GLU A 7 -6.32 2.14 -13.55
C GLU A 7 -5.58 2.42 -12.23
N ALA A 8 -4.57 1.61 -11.88
CA ALA A 8 -3.71 1.86 -10.72
C ALA A 8 -2.88 3.15 -10.87
N LEU A 9 -2.45 3.47 -12.09
CA LEU A 9 -1.75 4.72 -12.37
C LEU A 9 -2.72 5.91 -12.28
N LEU A 10 -3.94 5.77 -12.79
CA LEU A 10 -4.97 6.80 -12.71
C LEU A 10 -5.36 7.11 -11.26
N SER A 11 -5.52 6.08 -10.40
CA SER A 11 -5.78 6.29 -8.98
C SER A 11 -4.62 7.00 -8.27
N ALA A 12 -3.38 6.61 -8.59
CA ALA A 12 -2.18 7.25 -8.06
C ALA A 12 -2.13 8.74 -8.42
N VAL A 13 -2.37 9.06 -9.69
CA VAL A 13 -2.41 10.44 -10.18
C VAL A 13 -3.56 11.21 -9.54
N ALA A 14 -4.75 10.62 -9.39
CA ALA A 14 -5.89 11.26 -8.76
C ALA A 14 -5.59 11.64 -7.29
N VAL A 15 -5.01 10.73 -6.50
CA VAL A 15 -4.61 11.00 -5.12
C VAL A 15 -3.52 12.08 -5.06
N MET A 16 -2.56 12.07 -5.97
CA MET A 16 -1.53 13.10 -6.06
C MET A 16 -2.12 14.48 -6.39
N LEU A 17 -3.04 14.57 -7.36
CA LEU A 17 -3.70 15.82 -7.73
C LEU A 17 -4.55 16.36 -6.57
N PHE A 18 -5.25 15.47 -5.85
CA PHE A 18 -6.00 15.84 -4.65
C PHE A 18 -5.09 16.38 -3.54
N TYR A 19 -3.94 15.74 -3.30
CA TYR A 19 -2.93 16.25 -2.38
C TYR A 19 -2.44 17.65 -2.79
N ILE A 20 -2.07 17.84 -4.06
CA ILE A 20 -1.59 19.14 -4.56
C ILE A 20 -2.67 20.21 -4.40
N LEU A 21 -3.93 19.90 -4.71
CA LEU A 21 -5.06 20.81 -4.53
C LEU A 21 -5.17 21.26 -3.07
N LEU A 22 -5.20 20.33 -2.12
CA LEU A 22 -5.24 20.65 -0.68
C LEU A 22 -4.03 21.48 -0.24
N ARG A 23 -2.85 21.19 -0.79
CA ARG A 23 -1.62 21.92 -0.48
C ARG A 23 -1.65 23.35 -0.99
N VAL A 24 -2.12 23.56 -2.22
CA VAL A 24 -2.31 24.90 -2.81
C VAL A 24 -3.32 25.71 -1.98
N ILE A 25 -4.46 25.10 -1.62
CA ILE A 25 -5.45 25.72 -0.73
C ILE A 25 -4.81 26.13 0.59
N TYR A 26 -4.07 25.23 1.24
CA TYR A 26 -3.35 25.52 2.49
C TYR A 26 -2.37 26.68 2.35
N CYS A 27 -1.60 26.74 1.26
CA CYS A 27 -0.64 27.81 1.00
C CYS A 27 -1.34 29.16 0.81
N ILE A 28 -2.44 29.20 0.04
CA ILE A 28 -3.23 30.41 -0.15
C ILE A 28 -3.85 30.88 1.17
N SER A 29 -4.49 29.97 1.92
CA SER A 29 -5.15 30.29 3.19
C SER A 29 -4.18 30.80 4.25
N ASN A 30 -2.94 30.29 4.28
CA ASN A 30 -1.95 30.66 5.28
C ASN A 30 -0.88 31.65 4.77
N LYS A 31 -1.03 32.19 3.55
CA LYS A 31 -0.03 33.03 2.88
C LYS A 31 1.38 32.42 2.89
N ALA A 32 1.45 31.09 2.79
CA ALA A 32 2.70 30.35 2.80
C ALA A 32 3.26 30.21 1.39
N GLU A 33 4.59 30.30 1.25
CA GLU A 33 5.26 30.13 -0.03
C GLU A 33 5.34 28.66 -0.47
N PHE A 34 5.01 28.39 -1.73
CA PHE A 34 5.07 27.05 -2.30
C PHE A 34 6.49 26.71 -2.79
N HIS A 35 7.17 25.82 -2.07
CA HIS A 35 8.53 25.42 -2.38
C HIS A 35 8.57 24.05 -3.06
N ILE A 36 8.75 24.02 -4.38
CA ILE A 36 8.67 22.76 -5.16
C ILE A 36 9.58 21.63 -4.65
N ARG A 37 10.76 21.97 -4.11
CA ARG A 37 11.71 20.97 -3.56
C ARG A 37 11.16 20.24 -2.34
N GLN A 38 10.32 20.89 -1.54
CA GLN A 38 9.73 20.29 -0.34
C GLN A 38 8.56 19.35 -0.68
N GLU A 39 7.98 19.52 -1.87
CA GLU A 39 6.78 18.80 -2.32
C GLU A 39 7.10 17.51 -3.08
N ILE A 40 8.36 17.30 -3.50
CA ILE A 40 8.78 16.08 -4.22
C ILE A 40 8.46 14.82 -3.41
N LEU A 41 8.87 14.78 -2.14
CA LEU A 41 8.68 13.59 -1.30
C LEU A 41 7.20 13.33 -0.99
N PRO A 42 6.39 14.32 -0.56
CA PRO A 42 4.95 14.16 -0.42
C PRO A 42 4.23 13.72 -1.70
N CYS A 43 4.62 14.23 -2.87
CA CYS A 43 4.03 13.80 -4.15
C CYS A 43 4.38 12.35 -4.50
N LEU A 44 5.62 11.92 -4.27
CA LEU A 44 5.99 10.50 -4.43
C LEU A 44 5.24 9.60 -3.46
N PHE A 45 5.03 10.09 -2.24
CA PHE A 45 4.29 9.36 -1.22
C PHE A 45 2.80 9.25 -1.57
N SER A 46 2.18 10.33 -2.07
CA SER A 46 0.77 10.30 -2.49
C SER A 46 0.54 9.42 -3.71
N LEU A 47 1.48 9.38 -4.67
CA LEU A 47 1.46 8.40 -5.76
C LEU A 47 1.50 6.96 -5.23
N TYR A 48 2.42 6.66 -4.31
CA TYR A 48 2.50 5.34 -3.67
C TYR A 48 1.20 4.97 -2.95
N ILE A 49 0.64 5.88 -2.16
CA ILE A 49 -0.63 5.67 -1.46
C ILE A 49 -1.78 5.43 -2.44
N GLY A 50 -1.87 6.18 -3.54
CA GLY A 50 -2.92 5.97 -4.52
C GLY A 50 -2.80 4.64 -5.29
N MET A 51 -1.57 4.15 -5.51
CA MET A 51 -1.36 2.77 -6.00
C MET A 51 -1.77 1.73 -4.96
N LEU A 52 -1.35 1.89 -3.70
CA LEU A 52 -1.74 1.00 -2.61
C LEU A 52 -3.26 0.90 -2.49
N VAL A 53 -3.94 2.04 -2.36
CA VAL A 53 -5.40 2.11 -2.22
C VAL A 53 -6.09 1.39 -3.37
N PHE A 54 -5.61 1.55 -4.61
CA PHE A 54 -6.16 0.82 -5.75
C PHE A 54 -5.93 -0.68 -5.62
N LEU A 55 -4.68 -1.14 -5.47
CA LEU A 55 -4.37 -2.57 -5.36
C LEU A 55 -5.14 -3.26 -4.23
N LEU A 56 -5.43 -2.52 -3.15
CA LEU A 56 -6.12 -3.02 -1.97
C LEU A 56 -7.65 -3.00 -2.11
N LEU A 57 -8.24 -1.97 -2.73
CA LEU A 57 -9.69 -1.75 -2.80
C LEU A 57 -10.35 -2.22 -4.11
N THR A 58 -9.73 -2.02 -5.27
CA THR A 58 -10.43 -2.22 -6.57
C THR A 58 -10.46 -3.66 -7.04
N LYS A 59 -9.61 -4.55 -6.49
CA LYS A 59 -9.62 -5.97 -6.90
C LYS A 59 -10.99 -6.65 -6.69
N ASN A 60 -11.83 -6.16 -5.77
CA ASN A 60 -13.15 -6.73 -5.45
C ASN A 60 -14.31 -5.72 -5.43
N MET A 61 -14.06 -4.43 -5.71
CA MET A 61 -15.11 -3.41 -5.80
C MET A 61 -15.31 -3.01 -7.25
N HIS A 62 -16.49 -3.34 -7.79
CA HIS A 62 -16.86 -2.97 -9.13
C HIS A 62 -17.89 -1.83 -9.10
N PHE A 63 -17.57 -0.75 -9.82
CA PHE A 63 -18.43 0.42 -9.94
C PHE A 63 -19.11 0.39 -11.31
N TYR A 64 -20.43 0.47 -11.33
CA TYR A 64 -21.21 0.54 -12.56
C TYR A 64 -22.24 1.65 -12.47
N PHE A 65 -22.37 2.41 -13.55
CA PHE A 65 -23.48 3.34 -13.71
C PHE A 65 -24.61 2.60 -14.41
N GLU A 66 -25.76 2.53 -13.75
CA GLU A 66 -26.97 1.94 -14.31
C GLU A 66 -27.98 3.05 -14.56
N ASN A 67 -28.56 3.09 -15.75
CA ASN A 67 -29.64 4.02 -16.07
C ASN A 67 -30.96 3.27 -15.92
N ILE A 68 -31.78 3.66 -14.93
CA ILE A 68 -33.11 3.11 -14.71
C ILE A 68 -34.10 4.26 -14.88
N GLU A 69 -34.98 4.16 -15.89
CA GLU A 69 -36.02 5.15 -16.21
C GLU A 69 -35.50 6.60 -16.39
N GLY A 70 -34.30 6.76 -16.97
CA GLY A 70 -33.70 8.07 -17.23
C GLY A 70 -32.92 8.65 -16.05
N ALA A 71 -32.97 8.02 -14.87
CA ALA A 71 -32.13 8.37 -13.74
C ALA A 71 -30.84 7.54 -13.74
N MET A 72 -29.70 8.21 -13.55
CA MET A 72 -28.38 7.58 -13.45
C MET A 72 -28.11 7.18 -12.00
N PHE A 73 -27.93 5.89 -11.77
CA PHE A 73 -27.58 5.32 -10.47
C PHE A 73 -26.13 4.84 -10.48
N LEU A 74 -25.36 5.21 -9.46
CA LEU A 74 -24.06 4.61 -9.19
C LEU A 74 -24.29 3.35 -8.34
N ARG A 75 -24.09 2.17 -8.92
CA ARG A 75 -24.08 0.90 -8.18
C ARG A 75 -22.65 0.50 -7.86
N ILE A 76 -22.43 0.12 -6.60
CA ILE A 76 -21.16 -0.41 -6.10
C ILE A 76 -21.41 -1.87 -5.75
N PHE A 77 -20.81 -2.78 -6.52
CA PHE A 77 -20.77 -4.20 -6.20
C PHE A 77 -19.50 -4.50 -5.42
N ILE A 78 -19.65 -4.99 -4.20
CA ILE A 78 -18.55 -5.33 -3.29
C ILE A 78 -18.52 -6.85 -3.16
N GLY A 79 -17.70 -7.51 -3.98
CA GLY A 79 -17.52 -8.96 -3.97
C GLY A 79 -18.77 -9.78 -4.32
N SER A 80 -18.56 -11.01 -4.77
CA SER A 80 -19.61 -12.01 -4.93
C SER A 80 -19.97 -12.61 -3.57
N SER A 81 -21.25 -12.77 -3.28
CA SER A 81 -21.73 -13.55 -2.15
C SER A 81 -21.06 -14.94 -2.18
N ILE A 82 -20.17 -15.24 -1.23
CA ILE A 82 -19.96 -16.54 -0.54
C ILE A 82 -18.58 -16.55 0.17
N SER A 83 -18.62 -16.79 1.49
CA SER A 83 -17.53 -16.96 2.47
C SER A 83 -16.57 -15.77 2.69
N LYS A 84 -16.91 -14.91 3.67
CA LYS A 84 -15.92 -14.13 4.41
C LYS A 84 -15.02 -15.11 5.16
N ASN A 85 -13.84 -15.38 4.62
CA ASN A 85 -12.84 -16.19 5.32
C ASN A 85 -11.96 -15.27 6.15
N LEU A 86 -11.97 -15.49 7.45
CA LEU A 86 -11.06 -14.85 8.39
C LEU A 86 -10.04 -15.92 8.83
N ASN A 87 -8.82 -15.83 8.30
CA ASN A 87 -7.74 -16.68 8.73
C ASN A 87 -6.92 -15.96 9.81
N LEU A 88 -7.02 -16.41 11.04
CA LEU A 88 -6.20 -15.94 12.17
C LEU A 88 -5.15 -16.98 12.59
N GLU A 89 -5.06 -18.10 11.87
CA GLU A 89 -4.06 -19.13 12.13
C GLU A 89 -2.75 -18.73 11.43
N PRO A 90 -1.71 -18.32 12.19
CA PRO A 90 -0.48 -17.83 11.60
C PRO A 90 0.28 -18.96 10.89
N PHE A 91 0.92 -18.59 9.79
CA PHE A 91 1.69 -19.39 8.85
C PHE A 91 0.89 -20.39 8.02
N LYS A 92 -0.44 -20.50 8.21
CA LYS A 92 -1.27 -21.48 7.51
C LYS A 92 -1.23 -21.27 5.99
N THR A 93 -1.52 -20.07 5.53
CA THR A 93 -1.60 -19.73 4.11
C THR A 93 -0.21 -19.70 3.49
N ILE A 94 0.80 -19.23 4.22
CA ILE A 94 2.20 -19.27 3.78
C ILE A 94 2.63 -20.72 3.52
N LEU A 95 2.40 -21.62 4.48
CA LEU A 95 2.78 -23.02 4.35
C LEU A 95 2.01 -23.72 3.24
N GLN A 96 0.72 -23.42 3.07
CA GLN A 96 -0.09 -23.92 1.97
C GLN A 96 0.49 -23.47 0.61
N GLN A 97 0.76 -22.17 0.45
CA GLN A 97 1.34 -21.62 -0.79
C GLN A 97 2.74 -22.19 -1.09
N LEU A 98 3.56 -22.44 -0.07
CA LEU A 98 4.83 -23.12 -0.21
C LEU A 98 4.66 -24.61 -0.59
N GLY A 99 3.64 -25.29 -0.05
CA GLY A 99 3.29 -26.65 -0.43
C GLY A 99 2.82 -26.78 -1.88
N ASP A 100 2.02 -25.81 -2.35
CA ASP A 100 1.50 -25.75 -3.73
C ASP A 100 2.63 -25.50 -4.74
N LEU A 101 3.62 -24.68 -4.38
CA LEU A 101 4.84 -24.46 -5.18
C LEU A 101 5.62 -25.76 -5.40
N ARG A 102 5.70 -26.63 -4.38
CA ARG A 102 6.42 -27.90 -4.48
C ARG A 102 5.71 -28.93 -5.36
N GLN A 103 4.38 -28.81 -5.50
CA GLN A 103 3.55 -29.75 -6.27
C GLN A 103 3.39 -29.36 -7.75
N GLY A 104 3.95 -28.22 -8.19
CA GLY A 104 3.95 -27.83 -9.61
C GLY A 104 2.62 -27.25 -10.11
N ASN A 105 1.69 -26.90 -9.23
CA ASN A 105 0.42 -26.27 -9.60
C ASN A 105 0.64 -24.80 -10.04
N MET A 106 0.79 -24.58 -11.35
CA MET A 106 1.21 -23.29 -11.94
C MET A 106 0.07 -22.41 -12.48
N GLN A 107 -1.18 -22.52 -11.99
CA GLN A 107 -2.26 -21.66 -12.52
C GLN A 107 -2.12 -20.18 -12.09
N PHE A 108 -1.52 -19.89 -10.94
CA PHE A 108 -1.05 -18.56 -10.51
C PHE A 108 0.11 -18.77 -9.53
N SER A 109 1.30 -18.24 -9.81
CA SER A 109 2.50 -18.53 -9.00
C SER A 109 2.30 -18.12 -7.53
N PRO A 110 2.13 -19.07 -6.58
CA PRO A 110 1.92 -18.75 -5.17
C PRO A 110 3.09 -17.92 -4.60
N LEU A 111 4.28 -18.11 -5.18
CA LEU A 111 5.47 -17.29 -4.90
C LEU A 111 5.25 -15.81 -5.20
N LEU A 112 4.57 -15.48 -6.30
CA LEU A 112 4.31 -14.09 -6.66
C LEU A 112 3.36 -13.43 -5.66
N ASN A 113 2.39 -14.18 -5.11
CA ASN A 113 1.49 -13.65 -4.08
C ASN A 113 2.26 -13.34 -2.77
N LEU A 114 3.10 -14.27 -2.31
CA LEU A 114 3.98 -14.07 -1.16
C LEU A 114 4.90 -12.86 -1.36
N LEU A 115 5.51 -12.74 -2.55
CA LEU A 115 6.42 -11.63 -2.85
C LEU A 115 5.71 -10.28 -2.93
N VAL A 116 4.52 -10.22 -3.52
CA VAL A 116 3.72 -8.99 -3.57
C VAL A 116 3.37 -8.55 -2.15
N ASN A 117 2.89 -9.47 -1.29
CA ASN A 117 2.59 -9.16 0.11
C ASN A 117 3.83 -8.81 0.93
N LEU A 118 5.02 -9.31 0.57
CA LEU A 118 6.26 -8.89 1.21
C LEU A 118 6.67 -7.46 0.79
N ILE A 119 6.46 -7.09 -0.47
CA ILE A 119 7.00 -5.83 -1.03
C ILE A 119 6.02 -4.66 -0.89
N LEU A 120 4.71 -4.93 -0.80
CA LEU A 120 3.66 -3.90 -0.89
C LEU A 120 3.83 -2.77 0.13
N PHE A 121 4.04 -3.11 1.40
CA PHE A 121 4.24 -2.13 2.49
C PHE A 121 5.72 -1.80 2.79
N ALA A 122 6.67 -2.44 2.09
CA ALA A 122 8.10 -2.22 2.30
C ALA A 122 8.54 -0.73 2.17
N PRO A 123 8.02 0.08 1.22
CA PRO A 123 8.40 1.49 1.11
C PRO A 123 7.90 2.39 2.25
N MET A 124 6.80 2.01 2.91
CA MET A 124 6.11 2.85 3.90
C MET A 124 7.01 3.37 5.05
N PRO A 125 7.77 2.51 5.79
CA PRO A 125 8.63 2.99 6.88
C PRO A 125 9.76 3.90 6.38
N ILE A 126 10.19 3.74 5.13
CA ILE A 126 11.20 4.62 4.51
C ILE A 126 10.60 6.02 4.29
N PHE A 127 9.39 6.10 3.72
CA PHE A 127 8.69 7.38 3.55
C PHE A 127 8.47 8.09 4.88
N ILE A 128 8.05 7.37 5.93
CA ILE A 128 7.87 7.92 7.28
C ILE A 128 9.17 8.55 7.79
N LYS A 129 10.30 7.83 7.69
CA LYS A 129 11.61 8.34 8.14
C LYS A 129 12.13 9.51 7.30
N LEU A 130 11.87 9.49 6.00
CA LEU A 130 12.25 10.60 5.12
C LEU A 130 11.43 11.86 5.40
N SER A 131 10.15 11.71 5.74
CA SER A 131 9.26 12.81 6.10
C SER A 131 9.64 13.43 7.45
N ASN A 132 9.98 12.60 8.45
CA ASN A 132 10.46 13.07 9.74
C ASN A 132 11.65 12.26 10.23
N ARG A 133 12.85 12.84 10.10
CA ARG A 133 14.12 12.22 10.50
C ARG A 133 14.25 11.93 12.00
N LYS A 134 13.38 12.50 12.84
CA LYS A 134 13.33 12.21 14.28
C LYS A 134 12.66 10.86 14.58
N ILE A 135 11.89 10.31 13.64
CA ILE A 135 11.22 9.02 13.81
C ILE A 135 12.27 7.90 13.68
N GLY A 136 12.43 7.15 14.75
CA GLY A 136 13.28 5.95 14.77
C GLY A 136 12.68 4.79 13.98
N SER A 137 13.51 3.81 13.63
CA SER A 137 13.10 2.68 12.77
C SER A 137 11.99 1.82 13.39
N ILE A 138 12.03 1.62 14.71
CA ILE A 138 10.98 0.89 15.44
C ILE A 138 9.64 1.61 15.31
N ALA A 139 9.61 2.93 15.54
CA ALA A 139 8.39 3.72 15.42
C ALA A 139 7.87 3.74 13.97
N ALA A 140 8.74 3.84 12.97
CA ALA A 140 8.35 3.79 11.57
C ALA A 140 7.73 2.43 11.18
N VAL A 141 8.33 1.33 11.64
CA VAL A 141 7.78 -0.02 11.45
C VAL A 141 6.45 -0.17 12.19
N PHE A 142 6.34 0.32 13.42
CA PHE A 142 5.12 0.22 14.21
C PHE A 142 3.94 0.99 13.56
N ILE A 143 4.18 2.21 13.07
CA ILE A 143 3.18 2.97 12.31
C ILE A 143 2.78 2.20 11.03
N THR A 144 3.75 1.59 10.35
CA THR A 144 3.48 0.77 9.17
C THR A 144 2.63 -0.45 9.53
N PHE A 145 2.97 -1.16 10.61
CA PHE A 145 2.19 -2.30 11.12
C PHE A 145 0.73 -1.92 11.42
N LEU A 146 0.50 -0.80 12.13
CA LEU A 146 -0.86 -0.31 12.37
C LEU A 146 -1.61 0.01 11.07
N SER A 147 -0.91 0.55 10.07
CA SER A 147 -1.49 0.83 8.75
C SER A 147 -1.88 -0.46 8.02
N ILE A 148 -1.04 -1.50 8.10
CA ILE A 148 -1.32 -2.84 7.53
C ILE A 148 -2.56 -3.45 8.19
N VAL A 149 -2.63 -3.46 9.52
CA VAL A 149 -3.78 -3.99 10.27
C VAL A 149 -5.07 -3.24 9.92
N LEU A 150 -4.99 -1.90 9.82
CA LEU A 150 -6.13 -1.08 9.41
C LEU A 150 -6.61 -1.45 8.00
N VAL A 151 -5.69 -1.62 7.06
CA VAL A 151 -6.00 -2.00 5.68
C VAL A 151 -6.63 -3.40 5.62
N GLU A 152 -6.06 -4.39 6.30
CA GLU A 152 -6.59 -5.75 6.35
C GLU A 152 -8.02 -5.77 6.94
N THR A 153 -8.23 -4.95 7.97
CA THR A 153 -9.54 -4.76 8.60
C THR A 153 -10.55 -4.16 7.61
N ILE A 154 -10.18 -3.10 6.88
CA ILE A 154 -11.04 -2.49 5.85
C ILE A 154 -11.36 -3.53 4.77
N GLN A 155 -10.36 -4.29 4.32
CA GLN A 155 -10.54 -5.31 3.29
C GLN A 155 -11.55 -6.39 3.71
N TYR A 156 -11.48 -6.86 4.96
CA TYR A 156 -12.47 -7.76 5.54
C TYR A 156 -13.90 -7.22 5.44
N PHE A 157 -14.10 -5.94 5.78
CA PHE A 157 -15.42 -5.31 5.69
C PHE A 157 -15.88 -5.09 4.25
N THR A 158 -14.95 -4.92 3.30
CA THR A 158 -15.24 -4.89 1.85
C THR A 158 -15.39 -6.28 1.22
N GLY A 159 -15.62 -7.33 2.01
CA GLY A 159 -15.91 -8.67 1.49
C GLY A 159 -14.70 -9.43 0.97
N ARG A 160 -13.48 -8.98 1.29
CA ARG A 160 -12.25 -9.74 1.05
C ARG A 160 -12.01 -10.74 2.18
N ALA A 161 -11.33 -11.85 1.89
CA ALA A 161 -10.77 -12.68 2.95
C ALA A 161 -9.68 -11.88 3.67
N ALA A 162 -9.66 -11.97 5.00
CA ALA A 162 -8.60 -11.39 5.81
C ALA A 162 -7.67 -12.49 6.29
N ASP A 163 -6.37 -12.26 6.17
CA ASP A 163 -5.34 -13.24 6.47
C ASP A 163 -4.25 -12.64 7.37
N ILE A 164 -4.05 -13.25 8.53
CA ILE A 164 -2.96 -12.86 9.44
C ILE A 164 -1.58 -13.01 8.78
N ASP A 165 -1.45 -13.93 7.81
CA ASP A 165 -0.21 -14.14 7.09
C ASP A 165 0.15 -12.94 6.19
N ASP A 166 -0.85 -12.25 5.65
CA ASP A 166 -0.64 -11.03 4.86
C ASP A 166 -0.13 -9.90 5.75
N VAL A 167 -0.64 -9.79 6.98
CA VAL A 167 -0.12 -8.85 7.99
C VAL A 167 1.33 -9.18 8.33
N ILE A 168 1.65 -10.46 8.56
CA ILE A 168 3.00 -10.92 8.89
C ILE A 168 3.97 -10.61 7.75
N LEU A 169 3.64 -10.98 6.51
CA LEU A 169 4.50 -10.77 5.34
C LEU A 169 4.76 -9.27 5.10
N ASN A 170 3.72 -8.45 5.10
CA ASN A 170 3.86 -7.00 4.93
C ASN A 170 4.73 -6.37 6.02
N THR A 171 4.60 -6.85 7.27
CA THR A 171 5.40 -6.36 8.39
C THR A 171 6.86 -6.78 8.27
N VAL A 172 7.14 -8.03 7.89
CA VAL A 172 8.50 -8.51 7.63
C VAL A 172 9.15 -7.71 6.51
N GLY A 173 8.42 -7.44 5.43
CA GLY A 173 8.87 -6.58 4.33
C GLY A 173 9.23 -5.17 4.77
N ALA A 174 8.39 -4.55 5.60
CA ALA A 174 8.64 -3.24 6.19
C ALA A 174 9.92 -3.23 7.06
N ILE A 175 10.13 -4.27 7.88
CA ILE A 175 11.35 -4.41 8.68
C ILE A 175 12.58 -4.50 7.77
N ILE A 176 12.57 -5.40 6.78
CA ILE A 176 13.69 -5.58 5.85
C ILE A 176 14.04 -4.27 5.15
N ALA A 177 13.04 -3.55 4.65
CA ALA A 177 13.24 -2.29 3.95
C ALA A 177 13.87 -1.20 4.82
N VAL A 178 13.40 -1.05 6.07
CA VAL A 178 13.97 -0.05 6.98
C VAL A 178 15.41 -0.39 7.38
N LEU A 179 15.72 -1.68 7.55
CA LEU A 179 17.08 -2.14 7.86
C LEU A 179 18.04 -1.86 6.70
N ILE A 180 17.62 -2.15 5.46
CA ILE A 180 18.39 -1.82 4.24
C ILE A 180 18.60 -0.31 4.15
N PHE A 181 17.56 0.49 4.36
CA PHE A 181 17.65 1.94 4.33
C PHE A 181 18.65 2.47 5.37
N ASP A 182 18.60 1.99 6.61
CA ASP A 182 19.50 2.40 7.68
C ASP A 182 20.95 2.02 7.40
N PHE A 183 21.17 0.83 6.85
CA PHE A 183 22.49 0.39 6.43
C PHE A 183 23.07 1.32 5.36
N ILE A 184 22.29 1.68 4.34
CA ILE A 184 22.70 2.59 3.26
C ILE A 184 23.01 3.99 3.83
N VAL A 185 22.14 4.53 4.68
CA VAL A 185 22.32 5.86 5.30
C VAL A 185 23.58 5.88 6.17
N LYS A 186 23.76 4.88 7.04
CA LYS A 186 24.94 4.76 7.90
C LYS A 186 26.23 4.69 7.09
N LYS A 187 26.27 3.91 6.00
CA LYS A 187 27.43 3.81 5.10
C LYS A 187 27.75 5.14 4.43
N ARG A 188 26.74 5.88 3.97
CA ARG A 188 26.93 7.22 3.37
C ARG A 188 27.45 8.25 4.38
N LEU A 189 26.96 8.22 5.61
CA LEU A 189 27.44 9.10 6.68
C LEU A 189 28.88 8.78 7.08
N SER A 190 29.26 7.50 7.11
CA SER A 190 30.65 7.08 7.36
C SER A 190 31.60 7.60 6.28
N LYS A 191 31.22 7.49 5.00
CA LYS A 191 32.06 7.94 3.87
C LYS A 191 32.29 9.45 3.86
N LYS A 192 31.30 10.25 4.28
CA LYS A 192 31.43 11.72 4.40
C LYS A 192 32.35 12.17 5.55
N ARG A 193 32.58 11.34 6.57
CA ARG A 193 33.49 11.68 7.68
C ARG A 193 34.96 11.40 7.35
N THR A 194 35.22 10.61 6.31
CA THR A 194 36.57 10.19 5.91
C THR A 194 37.08 10.91 4.64
N SER A 195 36.30 11.83 4.06
CA SER A 195 36.68 12.69 2.94
C SER A 195 36.81 14.13 3.40
#